data_AF-A0A1R2B797-F1
#
_entry.id   AF-A0A1R2B797-F1
#
_cell.length_a   1.000
_cell.length_b   1.000
_cell.length_c   1.000
_cell.angle_alpha   90.00
_cell.angle_beta   90.00
_cell.angle_gamma   90.00
#
_symmetry.space_group_name_H-M   'P 1'
#
loop_
_entity.id
_entity.type
_entity.pdbx_description
1 polymer ?
#
loop_
_entity_poly.entity_id
_entity_poly.type
_entity_poly.pdbx_seq_one_letter_code
_entity_poly.pdbx_strand_id
1 'polypeptide(L)'
;MEAELEVISKQLTQIAKNPHGTRADNWLHELASPETGFIGYLLTNIDFDNYSPPIYITLIRQFVMLKPPGIFKEIKETKRIRKKMQRWMSNNEMSKAHSDMILWYLAMCQDDKECFKIDDNIFSKIMDYTEIIEGDEQLNPCMSFIKNHIKSHLSVYLTHKNAILTTGLMLFMLNRSEEKEKLDYLTAVFWILQENFDLFYTNDLKSLADILYDMLSMHVKTYNFISLSVLLVLFSYEDFSLLNYKVQEFIELIREIEYEDSYASIKEMLLEVLINLIGS
;
A
#
# COMPACT_ATOMS: atom_id res chain seq x y z
N MET A 1 22.69 19.47 -22.68
CA MET A 1 21.45 19.10 -21.97
C MET A 1 21.06 17.64 -22.24
N GLU A 2 20.47 17.24 -23.38
CA GLU A 2 20.05 15.83 -23.58
C GLU A 2 21.17 14.79 -23.40
N ALA A 3 22.36 15.06 -23.95
CA ALA A 3 23.52 14.19 -23.77
C ALA A 3 24.00 14.10 -22.30
N GLU A 4 23.83 15.17 -21.50
CA GLU A 4 24.18 15.18 -20.07
C GLU A 4 23.14 14.41 -19.25
N LEU A 5 21.86 14.54 -19.62
CA LEU A 5 20.75 13.77 -19.02
C LEU A 5 20.92 12.26 -19.27
N GLU A 6 21.39 11.89 -20.46
CA GLU A 6 21.64 10.48 -20.79
C GLU A 6 22.81 9.89 -20.00
N VAL A 7 23.86 10.67 -19.75
CA VAL A 7 25.00 10.28 -18.90
C VAL A 7 24.56 10.09 -17.45
N ILE A 8 23.78 11.02 -16.89
CA ILE A 8 23.26 10.92 -15.53
C ILE A 8 22.32 9.71 -15.40
N SER A 9 21.47 9.46 -16.40
CA SER A 9 20.57 8.30 -16.40
C SER A 9 21.34 6.97 -16.40
N LYS A 10 22.41 6.88 -17.19
CA LYS A 10 23.29 5.70 -17.21
C LYS A 10 23.99 5.49 -15.85
N GLN A 11 24.43 6.57 -15.20
CA GLN A 11 25.05 6.51 -13.88
C GLN A 11 24.06 6.08 -12.79
N LEU A 12 22.86 6.65 -12.75
CA LEU A 12 21.80 6.24 -11.81
C LEU A 12 21.44 4.76 -12.01
N THR A 13 21.33 4.30 -13.26
CA THR A 13 21.06 2.89 -13.58
C THR A 13 22.18 1.96 -13.11
N GLN A 14 23.44 2.38 -13.20
CA GLN A 14 24.58 1.60 -12.72
C GLN A 14 24.62 1.51 -11.20
N ILE A 15 24.30 2.59 -10.50
CA ILE A 15 24.23 2.62 -9.03
C ILE A 15 23.05 1.78 -8.54
N ALA A 16 21.91 1.80 -9.24
CA ALA A 16 20.75 0.97 -8.90
C ALA A 16 21.06 -0.53 -8.99
N LYS A 17 21.99 -0.91 -9.86
CA LYS A 17 22.44 -2.31 -10.01
C LYS A 17 23.50 -2.73 -9.00
N ASN A 18 24.17 -1.82 -8.30
CA ASN A 18 25.23 -2.11 -7.31
C ASN A 18 25.25 -1.06 -6.18
N PRO A 19 24.26 -1.07 -5.28
CA PRO A 19 24.05 0.00 -4.31
C PRO A 19 24.91 -0.21 -3.04
N HIS A 20 26.24 -0.09 -3.10
CA HIS A 20 27.06 -0.18 -1.88
C HIS A 20 28.24 0.80 -1.84
N GLY A 21 28.28 1.60 -0.78
CA GLY A 21 29.45 2.37 -0.33
C GLY A 21 29.11 3.81 0.03
N THR A 22 29.75 4.35 1.08
CA THR A 22 29.57 5.72 1.61
C THR A 22 29.72 6.81 0.55
N ARG A 23 30.42 6.53 -0.56
CA ARG A 23 30.55 7.44 -1.71
C ARG A 23 29.27 7.54 -2.55
N ALA A 24 28.54 6.44 -2.74
CA ALA A 24 27.28 6.44 -3.46
C ALA A 24 26.22 7.21 -2.67
N ASP A 25 26.15 7.00 -1.36
CA ASP A 25 25.23 7.71 -0.47
C ASP A 25 25.50 9.22 -0.45
N ASN A 26 26.76 9.62 -0.26
CA ASN A 26 27.14 11.04 -0.29
C ASN A 26 26.82 11.69 -1.64
N TRP A 27 27.06 10.98 -2.75
CA TRP A 27 26.74 11.48 -4.09
C TRP A 27 25.23 11.62 -4.33
N LEU A 28 24.42 10.68 -3.83
CA LEU A 28 22.95 10.77 -3.86
C LEU A 28 22.44 11.96 -3.03
N HIS A 29 23.03 12.21 -1.86
CA HIS A 29 22.73 13.39 -1.05
C HIS A 29 23.13 14.71 -1.74
N GLU A 30 24.30 14.77 -2.39
CA GLU A 30 24.73 15.93 -3.18
C GLU A 30 23.79 16.20 -4.37
N LEU A 31 23.37 15.15 -5.09
CA LEU A 31 22.39 15.24 -6.18
C LEU A 31 21.03 15.79 -5.71
N ALA A 32 20.62 15.48 -4.48
CA ALA A 32 19.40 15.97 -3.86
C ALA A 32 19.51 17.32 -3.16
N SER A 33 20.69 17.94 -3.11
CA SER A 33 20.89 19.21 -2.41
C SER A 33 19.76 20.21 -2.75
N PRO A 34 19.05 20.76 -1.74
CA PRO A 34 17.85 21.56 -1.96
C PRO A 34 18.06 22.83 -2.79
N GLU A 35 19.28 23.36 -2.78
CA GLU A 35 19.64 24.65 -3.40
C GLU A 35 20.54 24.50 -4.64
N THR A 36 21.34 23.43 -4.70
CA THR A 36 22.37 23.24 -5.73
C THR A 36 22.34 21.85 -6.38
N GLY A 37 21.49 20.95 -5.90
CA GLY A 37 21.39 19.58 -6.36
C GLY A 37 20.64 19.48 -7.68
N PHE A 38 21.11 18.58 -8.55
CA PHE A 38 20.50 18.31 -9.85
C PHE A 38 19.01 17.95 -9.75
N ILE A 39 18.61 17.19 -8.72
CA ILE A 39 17.20 16.83 -8.50
C ILE A 39 16.38 18.04 -8.04
N GLY A 40 16.91 18.88 -7.15
CA GLY A 40 16.28 20.16 -6.80
C GLY A 40 16.09 21.08 -8.01
N TYR A 41 17.08 21.11 -8.92
CA TYR A 41 16.99 21.82 -10.19
C TYR A 41 15.93 21.23 -11.13
N LEU A 42 15.91 19.91 -11.34
CA LEU A 42 14.88 19.28 -12.17
C LEU A 42 13.49 19.59 -11.61
N LEU A 43 13.30 19.42 -10.31
CA LEU A 43 12.06 19.68 -9.59
C LEU A 43 11.56 21.13 -9.78
N THR A 44 12.44 22.12 -9.70
CA THR A 44 12.08 23.54 -9.90
C THR A 44 11.65 23.88 -11.32
N ASN A 45 12.14 23.15 -12.31
CA ASN A 45 11.95 23.41 -13.74
C ASN A 45 10.93 22.49 -14.42
N ILE A 46 10.24 21.63 -13.67
CA ILE A 46 9.12 20.83 -14.19
C ILE A 46 7.94 21.73 -14.52
N ASP A 47 7.53 21.66 -15.77
CA ASP A 47 6.31 22.25 -16.29
C ASP A 47 5.25 21.15 -16.51
N PHE A 48 4.28 21.10 -15.59
CA PHE A 48 3.18 20.13 -15.67
C PHE A 48 2.16 20.49 -16.74
N ASP A 49 2.08 21.76 -17.13
CA ASP A 49 1.05 22.27 -18.04
C ASP A 49 1.47 22.09 -19.51
N ASN A 50 2.77 22.03 -19.80
CA ASN A 50 3.33 21.93 -21.15
C ASN A 50 3.98 20.58 -21.49
N TYR A 51 3.63 19.48 -20.80
CA TYR A 51 4.27 18.16 -20.96
C TYR A 51 5.79 18.25 -20.69
N SER A 52 6.17 18.15 -19.41
CA SER A 52 7.59 18.05 -19.04
C SER A 52 8.30 16.96 -19.85
N PRO A 53 9.54 17.19 -20.31
CA PRO A 53 10.28 16.19 -21.08
C PRO A 53 10.29 14.83 -20.37
N PRO A 54 9.91 13.72 -21.02
CA PRO A 54 9.84 12.38 -20.41
C PRO A 54 11.13 11.98 -19.67
N ILE A 55 12.27 12.45 -20.17
CA ILE A 55 13.59 12.21 -19.56
C ILE A 55 13.75 12.83 -18.16
N TYR A 56 13.06 13.93 -17.83
CA TYR A 56 13.08 14.51 -16.46
C TYR A 56 12.35 13.57 -15.50
N ILE A 57 11.23 13.03 -15.96
CA ILE A 57 10.40 12.08 -15.22
C ILE A 57 11.17 10.78 -14.99
N THR A 58 11.83 10.24 -16.02
CA THR A 58 12.68 9.04 -15.91
C THR A 58 13.85 9.23 -14.94
N LEU A 59 14.50 10.39 -14.96
CA LEU A 59 15.62 10.69 -14.06
C LEU A 59 15.20 10.83 -12.60
N ILE A 60 14.07 11.50 -12.35
CA ILE A 60 13.49 11.59 -11.01
C ILE A 60 13.06 10.20 -10.53
N ARG A 61 12.49 9.37 -11.40
CA ARG A 61 12.15 7.97 -11.07
C ARG A 61 13.39 7.17 -10.67
N GLN A 62 14.45 7.20 -11.47
CA GLN A 62 15.69 6.48 -11.15
C GLN A 62 16.29 6.97 -9.83
N PHE A 63 16.23 8.29 -9.57
CA PHE A 63 16.64 8.85 -8.29
C PHE A 63 15.73 8.41 -7.13
N VAL A 64 14.42 8.33 -7.37
CA VAL A 64 13.42 7.85 -6.41
C VAL A 64 13.65 6.37 -6.04
N MET A 65 13.97 5.52 -7.01
CA MET A 65 14.23 4.10 -6.81
C MET A 65 15.52 3.84 -6.02
N LEU A 66 16.46 4.79 -6.05
CA LEU A 66 17.72 4.75 -5.32
C LEU A 66 17.63 5.30 -3.88
N LYS A 67 16.47 5.84 -3.50
CA LYS A 67 16.33 6.78 -2.38
C LYS A 67 17.04 6.36 -1.09
N PRO A 68 17.91 7.24 -0.57
CA PRO A 68 18.09 7.37 0.87
C PRO A 68 16.76 7.81 1.53
N PRO A 69 16.38 7.24 2.68
CA PRO A 69 15.18 7.65 3.42
C PRO A 69 15.16 9.16 3.70
N GLY A 70 14.00 9.82 3.53
CA GLY A 70 13.80 11.22 3.93
C GLY A 70 14.28 12.31 2.96
N ILE A 71 14.96 11.97 1.86
CA ILE A 71 15.60 12.95 0.97
C ILE A 71 14.63 13.97 0.34
N PHE A 72 13.36 13.60 0.12
CA PHE A 72 12.33 14.51 -0.40
C PHE A 72 11.82 15.51 0.64
N LYS A 73 12.01 15.25 1.94
CA LYS A 73 11.71 16.22 3.00
C LYS A 73 12.70 17.38 3.02
N GLU A 74 13.92 17.12 2.58
CA GLU A 74 15.01 18.11 2.56
C GLU A 74 14.86 19.08 1.40
N ILE A 75 14.28 18.64 0.28
CA ILE A 75 14.06 19.50 -0.89
C ILE A 75 12.87 20.45 -0.64
N LYS A 76 13.18 21.74 -0.47
CA LYS A 76 12.22 22.84 -0.21
C LYS A 76 11.03 22.87 -1.18
N GLU A 77 11.27 22.50 -2.43
CA GLU A 77 10.32 22.59 -3.54
C GLU A 77 9.32 21.43 -3.59
N THR A 78 9.59 20.32 -2.90
CA THR A 78 8.74 19.12 -2.87
C THR A 78 7.29 19.44 -2.53
N LYS A 79 7.05 20.28 -1.51
CA LYS A 79 5.67 20.65 -1.11
C LYS A 79 4.90 21.37 -2.22
N ARG A 80 5.54 22.30 -2.93
CA ARG A 80 4.92 23.07 -4.02
C ARG A 80 4.63 22.16 -5.21
N ILE A 81 5.60 21.33 -5.57
CA ILE A 81 5.52 20.43 -6.72
C ILE A 81 4.48 19.34 -6.49
N ARG A 82 4.43 18.76 -5.29
CA ARG A 82 3.36 17.83 -4.90
C ARG A 82 1.98 18.45 -5.08
N LYS A 83 1.75 19.69 -4.65
CA LYS A 83 0.45 20.37 -4.84
C LYS A 83 0.12 20.59 -6.32
N LYS A 84 1.12 20.94 -7.14
CA LYS A 84 0.92 21.07 -8.60
C LYS A 84 0.58 19.72 -9.22
N MET A 85 1.31 18.68 -8.87
CA MET A 85 1.11 17.32 -9.33
C MET A 85 -0.25 16.77 -8.91
N GLN A 86 -0.66 17.01 -7.66
CA GLN A 86 -1.98 16.67 -7.16
C GLN A 86 -3.06 17.32 -8.02
N ARG A 87 -3.03 18.65 -8.21
CA ARG A 87 -3.99 19.36 -9.06
C ARG A 87 -4.00 18.83 -10.50
N TRP A 88 -2.82 18.57 -11.05
CA TRP A 88 -2.69 18.05 -12.39
C TRP A 88 -3.29 16.63 -12.51
N MET A 89 -3.00 15.74 -11.55
CA MET A 89 -3.56 14.39 -11.49
C MET A 89 -5.07 14.43 -11.29
N SER A 90 -5.61 15.32 -10.46
CA SER A 90 -7.07 15.48 -10.29
C SER A 90 -7.78 15.93 -11.57
N ASN A 91 -7.11 16.67 -12.46
CA ASN A 91 -7.75 17.32 -13.61
C ASN A 91 -7.52 16.63 -14.96
N ASN A 92 -6.56 15.72 -15.06
CA ASN A 92 -6.22 15.04 -16.32
C ASN A 92 -6.81 13.62 -16.37
N GLU A 93 -6.78 12.96 -17.52
CA GLU A 93 -7.12 11.53 -17.66
C GLU A 93 -5.94 10.63 -17.24
N MET A 94 -6.20 9.34 -16.98
CA MET A 94 -5.14 8.35 -16.73
C MET A 94 -4.22 8.15 -17.94
N SER A 95 -4.77 8.21 -19.15
CA SER A 95 -4.03 8.13 -20.42
C SER A 95 -2.88 9.15 -20.51
N LYS A 96 -3.00 10.28 -19.81
CA LYS A 96 -1.98 11.33 -19.72
C LYS A 96 -1.07 11.17 -18.50
N ALA A 97 -1.58 10.57 -17.42
CA ALA A 97 -0.83 10.28 -16.20
C ALA A 97 0.04 9.03 -16.41
N HIS A 98 1.17 9.20 -17.10
CA HIS A 98 2.17 8.14 -17.25
C HIS A 98 2.50 7.48 -15.90
N SER A 99 2.73 6.17 -15.90
CA SER A 99 3.08 5.37 -14.70
C SER A 99 4.13 6.05 -13.82
N ASP A 100 5.15 6.62 -14.46
CA ASP A 100 6.24 7.32 -13.75
C ASP A 100 5.78 8.56 -12.95
N MET A 101 4.71 9.24 -13.38
CA MET A 101 4.11 10.31 -12.58
C MET A 101 3.43 9.75 -11.33
N ILE A 102 2.67 8.67 -11.45
CA ILE A 102 2.02 8.05 -10.28
C ILE A 102 3.07 7.60 -9.27
N LEU A 103 4.12 6.94 -9.72
CA LEU A 103 5.26 6.53 -8.88
C LEU A 103 5.91 7.70 -8.16
N TRP A 104 6.15 8.79 -8.88
CA TRP A 104 6.78 9.96 -8.30
C TRP A 104 5.88 10.62 -7.24
N TYR A 105 4.58 10.72 -7.51
CA TYR A 105 3.60 11.18 -6.54
C TYR A 105 3.61 10.32 -5.27
N LEU A 106 3.49 9.00 -5.42
CA LEU A 106 3.55 8.05 -4.30
C LEU A 106 4.84 8.23 -3.49
N ALA A 107 5.97 8.35 -4.17
CA ALA A 107 7.27 8.51 -3.55
C ALA A 107 7.41 9.85 -2.79
N MET A 108 6.75 10.93 -3.23
CA MET A 108 6.69 12.19 -2.48
C MET A 108 5.74 12.14 -1.27
N CYS A 109 4.92 11.10 -1.17
CA CYS A 109 3.89 10.94 -0.14
C CYS A 109 4.22 9.89 0.93
N GLN A 110 5.19 9.00 0.70
CA GLN A 110 5.55 7.91 1.63
C GLN A 110 5.85 8.37 3.07
N ASP A 111 6.36 9.59 3.26
CA ASP A 111 6.77 10.08 4.59
C ASP A 111 6.04 11.35 5.07
N ASP A 112 5.01 11.81 4.35
CA ASP A 112 4.32 13.07 4.68
C ASP A 112 2.85 12.83 5.04
N LYS A 113 2.53 13.02 6.33
CA LYS A 113 1.17 12.91 6.84
C LYS A 113 0.21 13.95 6.27
N GLU A 114 0.71 15.05 5.71
CA GLU A 114 -0.12 16.03 5.01
C GLU A 114 -0.57 15.55 3.62
N CYS A 115 0.07 14.51 3.06
CA CYS A 115 -0.38 13.91 1.81
C CYS A 115 -1.70 13.13 1.96
N PHE A 116 -2.20 12.91 3.19
CA PHE A 116 -3.43 12.17 3.49
C PHE A 116 -4.76 12.85 3.11
N LYS A 117 -4.72 13.98 2.38
CA LYS A 117 -5.92 14.64 1.83
C LYS A 117 -5.87 14.58 0.31
N ILE A 118 -6.19 13.41 -0.23
CA ILE A 118 -6.35 13.17 -1.65
C ILE A 118 -7.85 13.18 -2.00
N ASP A 119 -8.18 13.42 -3.26
CA ASP A 119 -9.54 13.23 -3.75
C ASP A 119 -9.73 11.82 -4.31
N ASP A 120 -10.99 11.46 -4.53
CA ASP A 120 -11.42 10.17 -5.08
C ASP A 120 -10.81 9.88 -6.46
N ASN A 121 -10.58 10.91 -7.27
CA ASN A 121 -10.00 10.75 -8.60
C ASN A 121 -8.55 10.26 -8.49
N ILE A 122 -7.73 10.90 -7.67
CA ILE A 122 -6.34 10.47 -7.44
C ILE A 122 -6.28 9.05 -6.87
N PHE A 123 -7.17 8.71 -5.93
CA PHE A 123 -7.24 7.36 -5.38
C PHE A 123 -7.56 6.32 -6.47
N SER A 124 -8.59 6.58 -7.30
CA SER A 124 -8.95 5.72 -8.43
C SER A 124 -7.79 5.54 -9.43
N LYS A 125 -7.07 6.62 -9.74
CA LYS A 125 -5.88 6.55 -10.62
C LYS A 125 -4.77 5.66 -10.08
N ILE A 126 -4.56 5.69 -8.77
CA ILE A 126 -3.57 4.82 -8.12
C ILE A 126 -4.05 3.37 -8.11
N MET A 127 -5.36 3.13 -7.99
CA MET A 127 -5.93 1.80 -8.19
C MET A 127 -5.83 1.31 -9.65
N ASP A 128 -5.94 2.18 -10.65
CA ASP A 128 -5.66 1.81 -12.04
C ASP A 128 -4.20 1.37 -12.23
N TYR A 129 -3.29 1.93 -11.42
CA TYR A 129 -1.86 1.59 -11.47
C TYR A 129 -1.55 0.18 -10.95
N THR A 130 -2.40 -0.43 -10.12
CA THR A 130 -2.13 -1.78 -9.56
C THR A 130 -2.05 -2.87 -10.62
N GLU A 131 -2.78 -2.71 -11.73
CA GLU A 131 -2.74 -3.60 -12.90
C GLU A 131 -1.38 -3.58 -13.62
N ILE A 132 -0.66 -2.44 -13.55
CA ILE A 132 0.60 -2.24 -14.26
C ILE A 132 1.79 -2.81 -13.47
N ILE A 133 1.68 -2.92 -12.14
CA ILE A 133 2.80 -3.25 -11.24
C ILE A 133 2.75 -4.67 -10.65
N GLU A 134 1.81 -5.51 -11.08
CA GLU A 134 1.75 -6.91 -10.65
C GLU A 134 3.08 -7.61 -11.01
N GLY A 135 3.92 -7.86 -9.98
CA GLY A 135 5.25 -8.48 -10.13
C GLY A 135 6.47 -7.54 -10.12
N ASP A 136 6.31 -6.24 -9.86
CA ASP A 136 7.40 -5.25 -9.78
C ASP A 136 7.74 -4.88 -8.32
N GLU A 137 8.99 -4.49 -8.04
CA GLU A 137 9.46 -3.93 -6.75
C GLU A 137 8.66 -2.67 -6.30
N GLN A 138 7.94 -2.06 -7.25
CA GLN A 138 7.09 -0.89 -7.05
C GLN A 138 5.71 -1.20 -6.47
N LEU A 139 5.38 -2.47 -6.22
CA LEU A 139 4.12 -2.85 -5.56
C LEU A 139 3.98 -2.24 -4.15
N ASN A 140 5.07 -2.20 -3.39
CA ASN A 140 5.10 -1.74 -1.99
C ASN A 140 4.61 -0.29 -1.80
N PRO A 141 5.14 0.74 -2.50
CA PRO A 141 4.65 2.12 -2.35
C PRO A 141 3.18 2.28 -2.71
N CYS A 142 2.70 1.58 -3.74
CA CYS A 142 1.31 1.66 -4.18
C CYS A 142 0.37 1.02 -3.16
N MET A 143 0.65 -0.20 -2.72
CA MET A 143 -0.19 -0.90 -1.75
C MET A 143 -0.18 -0.21 -0.38
N SER A 144 0.96 0.32 0.05
CA SER A 144 1.04 1.12 1.27
C SER A 144 0.17 2.38 1.20
N PHE A 145 0.15 3.04 0.04
CA PHE A 145 -0.74 4.19 -0.19
C PHE A 145 -2.21 3.79 -0.12
N ILE A 146 -2.63 2.75 -0.83
CA ILE A 146 -4.03 2.30 -0.86
C ILE A 146 -4.48 1.92 0.55
N LYS A 147 -3.71 1.09 1.25
CA LYS A 147 -3.94 0.69 2.65
C LYS A 147 -4.22 1.88 3.56
N ASN A 148 -3.41 2.93 3.46
CA ASN A 148 -3.52 4.11 4.34
C ASN A 148 -4.72 5.02 4.00
N HIS A 149 -5.29 4.90 2.81
CA HIS A 149 -6.36 5.80 2.33
C HIS A 149 -7.71 5.09 2.16
N ILE A 150 -7.74 3.76 2.19
CA ILE A 150 -8.94 2.99 1.86
C ILE A 150 -10.17 3.39 2.67
N LYS A 151 -10.01 3.67 3.98
CA LYS A 151 -11.12 4.07 4.84
C LYS A 151 -11.82 5.34 4.35
N SER A 152 -11.04 6.32 3.86
CA SER A 152 -11.57 7.60 3.38
C SER A 152 -12.17 7.51 1.97
N HIS A 153 -11.79 6.48 1.21
CA HIS A 153 -12.17 6.30 -0.20
C HIS A 153 -12.84 4.95 -0.44
N LEU A 154 -13.51 4.40 0.59
CA LEU A 154 -14.04 3.05 0.55
C LEU A 154 -15.10 2.89 -0.54
N SER A 155 -15.99 3.88 -0.72
CA SER A 155 -16.98 3.89 -1.81
C SER A 155 -16.35 3.81 -3.20
N VAL A 156 -15.25 4.53 -3.42
CA VAL A 156 -14.47 4.49 -4.67
C VAL A 156 -13.86 3.11 -4.84
N TYR A 157 -13.22 2.60 -3.78
CA TYR A 157 -12.59 1.29 -3.79
C TYR A 157 -13.59 0.19 -4.17
N LEU A 158 -14.74 0.16 -3.52
CA LEU A 158 -15.76 -0.89 -3.68
C LEU A 158 -16.37 -0.95 -5.09
N THR A 159 -16.32 0.15 -5.83
CA THR A 159 -16.88 0.25 -7.19
C THR A 159 -15.80 0.23 -8.28
N HIS A 160 -14.52 0.17 -7.90
CA HIS A 160 -13.42 0.23 -8.85
C HIS A 160 -13.23 -1.10 -9.59
N LYS A 161 -12.99 -1.04 -10.91
CA LYS A 161 -12.74 -2.23 -11.75
C LYS A 161 -11.58 -3.12 -11.24
N ASN A 162 -10.57 -2.51 -10.62
CA ASN A 162 -9.37 -3.19 -10.12
C ASN A 162 -9.47 -3.56 -8.62
N ALA A 163 -10.65 -3.45 -8.00
CA ALA A 163 -10.83 -3.72 -6.58
C ALA A 163 -10.50 -5.18 -6.21
N ILE A 164 -10.93 -6.14 -7.03
CA ILE A 164 -10.66 -7.57 -6.84
C ILE A 164 -9.15 -7.85 -6.89
N LEU A 165 -8.46 -7.39 -7.95
CA LEU A 165 -7.00 -7.52 -8.06
C LEU A 165 -6.29 -6.89 -6.86
N THR A 166 -6.68 -5.68 -6.49
CA THR A 166 -6.08 -4.94 -5.37
C THR A 166 -6.31 -5.63 -4.04
N THR A 167 -7.45 -6.30 -3.86
CA THR A 167 -7.77 -7.08 -2.67
C THR A 167 -6.83 -8.29 -2.55
N GLY A 168 -6.64 -9.04 -3.64
CA GLY A 168 -5.68 -10.16 -3.69
C GLY A 168 -4.24 -9.70 -3.39
N LEU A 169 -3.80 -8.58 -3.99
CA LEU A 169 -2.50 -7.97 -3.68
C LEU A 169 -2.41 -7.54 -2.21
N MET A 170 -3.50 -7.08 -1.60
CA MET A 170 -3.50 -6.69 -0.20
C MET A 170 -3.32 -7.88 0.74
N LEU A 171 -3.91 -9.04 0.44
CA LEU A 171 -3.66 -10.28 1.17
C LEU A 171 -2.22 -10.78 0.99
N PHE A 172 -1.67 -10.65 -0.21
CA PHE A 172 -0.26 -10.95 -0.47
C PHE A 172 0.66 -10.08 0.38
N MET A 173 0.39 -8.76 0.46
CA MET A 173 1.14 -7.83 1.30
C MET A 173 0.98 -8.15 2.79
N LEU A 174 -0.24 -8.41 3.26
CA LEU A 174 -0.51 -8.82 4.64
C LEU A 174 0.34 -10.02 5.06
N ASN A 175 0.46 -11.03 4.19
CA ASN A 175 1.23 -12.23 4.50
C ASN A 175 2.74 -11.98 4.64
N ARG A 176 3.28 -11.02 3.87
CA ARG A 176 4.73 -10.75 3.77
C ARG A 176 5.23 -9.58 4.63
N SER A 177 4.32 -8.74 5.09
CA SER A 177 4.66 -7.53 5.86
C SER A 177 5.21 -7.86 7.25
N GLU A 178 5.99 -6.92 7.79
CA GLU A 178 6.40 -6.96 9.19
C GLU A 178 5.21 -6.71 10.12
N GLU A 179 5.37 -7.11 11.39
CA GLU A 179 4.38 -7.00 12.46
C GLU A 179 3.56 -5.70 12.44
N LYS A 180 4.20 -4.53 12.47
CA LYS A 180 3.47 -3.25 12.48
C LYS A 180 2.63 -3.04 11.22
N GLU A 181 3.16 -3.41 10.06
CA GLU A 181 2.46 -3.25 8.79
C GLU A 181 1.31 -4.25 8.62
N LYS A 182 1.44 -5.46 9.19
CA LYS A 182 0.36 -6.46 9.20
C LYS A 182 -0.92 -5.90 9.83
N LEU A 183 -0.81 -5.18 10.95
CA LEU A 183 -1.98 -4.56 11.59
C LEU A 183 -2.71 -3.59 10.65
N ASP A 184 -1.95 -2.74 9.97
CA ASP A 184 -2.52 -1.74 9.06
C ASP A 184 -3.22 -2.42 7.87
N TYR A 185 -2.59 -3.44 7.29
CA TYR A 185 -3.17 -4.20 6.17
C TYR A 185 -4.40 -4.98 6.61
N LEU A 186 -4.35 -5.60 7.79
CA LEU A 186 -5.48 -6.33 8.34
C LEU A 186 -6.67 -5.40 8.65
N THR A 187 -6.38 -4.20 9.14
CA THR A 187 -7.40 -3.15 9.34
C THR A 187 -8.00 -2.72 8.01
N ALA A 188 -7.21 -2.59 6.95
CA ALA A 188 -7.71 -2.29 5.60
C ALA A 188 -8.61 -3.40 5.06
N VAL A 189 -8.20 -4.67 5.19
CA VAL A 189 -9.00 -5.85 4.82
C VAL A 189 -10.32 -5.89 5.58
N PHE A 190 -10.30 -5.59 6.88
CA PHE A 190 -11.51 -5.52 7.72
C PHE A 190 -12.52 -4.52 7.17
N TRP A 191 -12.08 -3.30 6.79
CA TRP A 191 -12.98 -2.29 6.21
C TRP A 191 -13.64 -2.77 4.91
N ILE A 192 -12.93 -3.52 4.06
CA ILE A 192 -13.52 -4.05 2.82
C ILE A 192 -14.53 -5.14 3.15
N LEU A 193 -14.15 -6.13 3.97
CA LEU A 193 -15.01 -7.28 4.29
C LEU A 193 -16.32 -6.86 4.93
N GLN A 194 -16.31 -5.83 5.78
CA GLN A 194 -17.54 -5.33 6.40
C GLN A 194 -18.56 -4.81 5.37
N GLU A 195 -18.10 -4.31 4.23
CA GLU A 195 -18.96 -3.67 3.24
C GLU A 195 -19.24 -4.55 2.01
N ASN A 196 -18.26 -5.37 1.58
CA ASN A 196 -18.41 -6.15 0.36
C ASN A 196 -17.50 -7.40 0.33
N PHE A 197 -18.12 -8.56 0.54
CA PHE A 197 -17.45 -9.87 0.44
C PHE A 197 -17.15 -10.29 -1.00
N ASP A 198 -17.92 -9.82 -1.98
CA ASP A 198 -17.81 -10.23 -3.39
C ASP A 198 -16.47 -9.82 -4.04
N LEU A 199 -15.71 -8.93 -3.39
CA LEU A 199 -14.38 -8.53 -3.82
C LEU A 199 -13.30 -9.58 -3.53
N PHE A 200 -13.61 -10.60 -2.72
CA PHE A 200 -12.71 -11.70 -2.39
C PHE A 200 -13.19 -12.97 -3.06
N TYR A 201 -12.30 -13.65 -3.80
CA TYR A 201 -12.61 -15.01 -4.21
C TYR A 201 -12.63 -15.94 -3.00
N THR A 202 -13.34 -17.07 -3.10
CA THR A 202 -13.38 -18.06 -2.02
C THR A 202 -11.98 -18.51 -1.56
N ASN A 203 -11.01 -18.60 -2.49
CA ASN A 203 -9.62 -18.94 -2.15
C ASN A 203 -8.89 -17.80 -1.42
N ASP A 204 -9.25 -16.55 -1.68
CA ASP A 204 -8.72 -15.38 -0.97
C ASP A 204 -9.22 -15.40 0.47
N LEU A 205 -10.50 -15.68 0.68
CA LEU A 205 -11.10 -15.81 2.01
C LEU A 205 -10.48 -16.98 2.82
N LYS A 206 -10.23 -18.12 2.18
CA LYS A 206 -9.50 -19.24 2.83
C LYS A 206 -8.06 -18.85 3.18
N SER A 207 -7.38 -18.16 2.28
CA SER A 207 -6.02 -17.68 2.50
C SER A 207 -5.96 -16.65 3.64
N LEU A 208 -6.96 -15.77 3.74
CA LEU A 208 -7.10 -14.85 4.87
C LEU A 208 -7.33 -15.62 6.17
N ALA A 209 -8.19 -16.64 6.19
CA ALA A 209 -8.36 -17.49 7.36
C ALA A 209 -7.04 -18.16 7.77
N ASP A 210 -6.28 -18.70 6.82
CA ASP A 210 -4.96 -19.30 7.10
C ASP A 210 -3.98 -18.29 7.71
N ILE A 211 -3.89 -17.09 7.14
CA ILE A 211 -3.05 -16.02 7.68
C ILE A 211 -3.47 -15.66 9.12
N LEU A 212 -4.77 -15.56 9.38
CA LEU A 212 -5.31 -15.25 10.71
C LEU A 212 -5.05 -16.37 11.72
N TYR A 213 -5.17 -17.62 11.30
CA TYR A 213 -4.84 -18.79 12.12
C TYR A 213 -3.37 -18.73 12.55
N ASP A 214 -2.46 -18.51 11.60
CA ASP A 214 -1.02 -18.41 11.88
C ASP A 214 -0.71 -17.23 12.80
N MET A 215 -1.31 -16.06 12.54
CA MET A 215 -1.12 -14.86 13.36
C MET A 215 -1.59 -15.06 14.81
N LEU A 216 -2.75 -15.67 15.00
CA LEU A 216 -3.29 -15.95 16.34
C LEU A 216 -2.51 -17.05 17.07
N SER A 217 -2.03 -18.07 16.34
CA SER A 217 -1.22 -19.16 16.88
C SER A 217 0.15 -18.70 17.38
N MET A 218 0.69 -17.61 16.83
CA MET A 218 1.92 -17.00 17.33
C MET A 218 1.73 -16.24 18.66
N HIS A 219 0.49 -16.13 19.17
CA HIS A 219 0.13 -15.44 20.42
C HIS A 219 0.62 -13.98 20.51
N VAL A 220 0.75 -13.30 19.36
CA VAL A 220 1.12 -11.88 19.33
C VAL A 220 -0.08 -11.01 19.65
N LYS A 221 -0.17 -10.59 20.92
CA LYS A 221 -1.30 -9.82 21.49
C LYS A 221 -1.72 -8.61 20.65
N THR A 222 -0.77 -7.97 19.97
CA THR A 222 -0.96 -6.76 19.15
C THR A 222 -2.08 -6.89 18.12
N TYR A 223 -2.30 -8.08 17.55
CA TYR A 223 -3.26 -8.28 16.47
C TYR A 223 -4.53 -8.99 16.90
N ASN A 224 -4.62 -9.49 18.14
CA ASN A 224 -5.70 -10.37 18.57
C ASN A 224 -7.07 -9.74 18.35
N PHE A 225 -7.27 -8.48 18.78
CA PHE A 225 -8.55 -7.81 18.62
C PHE A 225 -9.00 -7.75 17.15
N ILE A 226 -8.15 -7.25 16.26
CA ILE A 226 -8.53 -7.10 14.84
C ILE A 226 -8.63 -8.45 14.13
N SER A 227 -7.78 -9.42 14.50
CA SER A 227 -7.78 -10.77 13.90
C SER A 227 -9.06 -11.51 14.26
N LEU A 228 -9.46 -11.47 15.53
CA LEU A 228 -10.73 -12.01 15.99
C LEU A 228 -11.92 -11.26 15.36
N SER A 229 -11.83 -9.94 15.18
CA SER A 229 -12.87 -9.15 14.51
C SER A 229 -13.05 -9.57 13.05
N VAL A 230 -11.94 -9.79 12.33
CA VAL A 230 -11.98 -10.26 10.94
C VAL A 230 -12.51 -11.68 10.84
N LEU A 231 -12.09 -12.60 11.73
CA LEU A 231 -12.65 -13.95 11.79
C LEU A 231 -14.16 -13.93 12.08
N LEU A 232 -14.62 -13.07 13.00
CA LEU A 232 -16.04 -12.94 13.31
C LEU A 232 -16.85 -12.51 12.09
N VAL A 233 -16.37 -11.48 11.36
CA VAL A 233 -17.00 -11.03 10.11
C VAL A 233 -16.99 -12.17 9.08
N LEU A 234 -15.86 -12.87 8.94
CA LEU A 234 -15.68 -13.94 7.97
C LEU A 234 -16.61 -15.15 8.21
N PHE A 235 -16.71 -15.63 9.45
CA PHE A 235 -17.55 -16.79 9.78
C PHE A 235 -19.03 -16.44 9.99
N SER A 236 -19.36 -15.16 10.12
CA SER A 236 -20.76 -14.70 10.11
C SER A 236 -21.31 -14.55 8.69
N TYR A 237 -20.47 -14.58 7.66
CA TYR A 237 -20.90 -14.51 6.28
C TYR A 237 -21.42 -15.86 5.79
N GLU A 238 -22.67 -15.89 5.33
CA GLU A 238 -23.41 -17.11 5.01
C GLU A 238 -22.64 -18.02 4.05
N ASP A 239 -22.19 -17.51 2.90
CA ASP A 239 -21.53 -18.34 1.88
C ASP A 239 -20.20 -18.93 2.38
N PHE A 240 -19.43 -18.19 3.17
CA PHE A 240 -18.16 -18.70 3.71
C PHE A 240 -18.41 -19.68 4.86
N SER A 241 -19.42 -19.43 5.69
CA SER A 241 -19.79 -20.27 6.83
C SER A 241 -20.18 -21.69 6.38
N LEU A 242 -20.87 -21.83 5.24
CA LEU A 242 -21.27 -23.11 4.65
C LEU A 242 -20.07 -23.97 4.21
N LEU A 243 -18.88 -23.39 4.06
CA LEU A 243 -17.69 -24.13 3.69
C LEU A 243 -17.11 -24.93 4.86
N ASN A 244 -17.50 -24.60 6.11
CA ASN A 244 -16.96 -25.19 7.34
C ASN A 244 -15.42 -25.21 7.36
N TYR A 245 -14.79 -24.19 6.80
CA TYR A 245 -13.34 -24.15 6.61
C TYR A 245 -12.62 -23.93 7.93
N LYS A 246 -11.87 -24.95 8.37
CA LYS A 246 -11.05 -24.94 9.60
C LYS A 246 -11.79 -24.61 10.91
N VAL A 247 -13.12 -24.79 10.95
CA VAL A 247 -13.96 -24.35 12.09
C VAL A 247 -13.49 -24.97 13.41
N GLN A 248 -13.23 -26.28 13.42
CA GLN A 248 -12.80 -27.00 14.62
C GLN A 248 -11.42 -26.51 15.10
N GLU A 249 -10.47 -26.33 14.17
CA GLU A 249 -9.14 -25.82 14.51
C GLU A 249 -9.21 -24.40 15.09
N PHE A 250 -10.10 -23.54 14.57
CA PHE A 250 -10.31 -22.22 15.13
C PHE A 250 -10.93 -22.23 16.52
N ILE A 251 -11.90 -23.12 16.80
CA ILE A 251 -12.50 -23.24 18.13
C ILE A 251 -11.42 -23.59 19.16
N GLU A 252 -10.55 -24.55 18.84
CA GLU A 252 -9.45 -24.96 19.71
C GLU A 252 -8.48 -23.80 19.94
N LEU A 253 -7.99 -23.18 18.86
CA LEU A 253 -7.07 -22.05 18.94
C LEU A 253 -7.64 -20.88 19.75
N ILE A 254 -8.89 -20.48 19.48
CA ILE A 254 -9.50 -19.31 20.13
C ILE A 254 -9.71 -19.57 21.63
N ARG A 255 -10.03 -20.81 22.04
CA ARG A 255 -10.14 -21.17 23.45
C ARG A 255 -8.83 -20.94 24.20
N GLU A 256 -7.70 -21.25 23.56
CA GLU A 256 -6.35 -21.12 24.13
C GLU A 256 -5.86 -19.67 24.27
N ILE A 257 -6.38 -18.73 23.47
CA ILE A 257 -6.02 -17.31 23.59
C ILE A 257 -6.42 -16.79 24.98
N GLU A 258 -5.46 -16.31 25.77
CA GLU A 258 -5.74 -15.76 27.10
C GLU A 258 -6.77 -14.61 27.04
N TYR A 259 -7.66 -14.57 28.03
CA TYR A 259 -8.63 -13.49 28.17
C TYR A 259 -7.92 -12.22 28.66
N GLU A 260 -7.70 -11.28 27.75
CA GLU A 260 -7.60 -9.87 28.14
C GLU A 260 -8.98 -9.23 27.97
N ASP A 261 -9.41 -8.45 28.97
CA ASP A 261 -10.71 -7.78 28.98
C ASP A 261 -10.99 -6.97 27.70
N SER A 262 -9.93 -6.52 27.01
CA SER A 262 -9.98 -5.72 25.79
C SER A 262 -10.59 -6.41 24.57
N TYR A 263 -10.61 -7.76 24.52
CA TYR A 263 -11.20 -8.52 23.41
C TYR A 263 -12.02 -9.75 23.85
N ALA A 264 -12.32 -9.86 25.15
CA ALA A 264 -13.12 -10.96 25.71
C ALA A 264 -14.49 -11.12 25.01
N SER A 265 -15.20 -10.01 24.77
CA SER A 265 -16.51 -10.02 24.13
C SER A 265 -16.47 -10.55 22.69
N ILE A 266 -15.48 -10.11 21.90
CA ILE A 266 -15.33 -10.58 20.50
C ILE A 266 -14.94 -12.06 20.47
N LYS A 267 -14.08 -12.49 21.38
CA LYS A 267 -13.73 -13.90 21.55
C LYS A 267 -14.97 -14.75 21.84
N GLU A 268 -15.81 -14.33 22.77
CA GLU A 268 -17.05 -15.05 23.12
C GLU A 268 -18.04 -15.11 21.96
N MET A 269 -18.29 -13.98 21.29
CA MET A 269 -19.16 -13.91 20.11
C MET A 269 -18.67 -14.83 18.99
N LEU A 270 -17.36 -14.84 18.73
CA LEU A 270 -16.77 -15.70 17.69
C LEU A 270 -16.88 -17.18 18.05
N LEU A 271 -16.65 -17.56 19.32
CA LEU A 271 -16.82 -18.94 19.76
C LEU A 271 -18.29 -19.39 19.64
N GLU A 272 -19.24 -18.53 19.95
CA GLU A 272 -20.67 -18.83 19.76
C GLU A 272 -20.99 -19.10 18.28
N VAL A 273 -20.54 -18.22 17.38
CA VAL A 273 -20.70 -18.40 15.93
C VAL A 273 -20.10 -19.72 15.47
N LEU A 274 -18.84 -20.00 15.82
CA LEU A 274 -18.14 -21.20 15.36
C LEU A 274 -18.76 -22.50 15.91
N ILE A 275 -19.19 -22.53 17.17
CA ILE A 275 -19.83 -23.70 17.77
C ILE A 275 -21.17 -24.00 17.09
N ASN A 276 -21.94 -22.96 16.76
CA ASN A 276 -23.22 -23.12 16.07
C ASN A 276 -23.05 -23.74 14.68
N LEU A 277 -21.95 -23.46 13.98
CA LEU A 277 -21.65 -24.05 12.65
C LEU A 277 -21.38 -25.56 12.69
N ILE A 278 -20.97 -26.12 13.83
CA ILE A 278 -20.78 -27.57 13.97
C ILE A 278 -22.13 -28.28 14.19
N GLY A 279 -23.10 -27.58 14.78
CA GLY A 279 -24.41 -28.12 15.11
C GLY A 279 -25.44 -28.08 13.97
N SER A 280 -25.14 -27.37 12.89
CA SER A 280 -25.97 -27.18 11.69
C SER A 280 -25.59 -28.12 10.55
#